data_AF-A0A379LRA8-F1
#
_entry.id   AF-A0A379LRA8-F1
#
_cell.length_a   1.000
_cell.length_b   1.000
_cell.length_c   1.000
_cell.angle_alpha   90.00
_cell.angle_beta   90.00
_cell.angle_gamma   90.00
#
_symmetry.space_group_name_H-M   'P 1'
#
loop_
_entity.id
_entity.type
_entity.pdbx_description
1 polymer ?
#
loop_
_entity_poly.entity_id
_entity_poly.type
_entity_poly.pdbx_seq_one_letter_code
_entity_poly.pdbx_strand_id
1 'polypeptide(L)'
;MQSETRVKNPAVRLGYLQSRSASRNGRGKEPFVEVSWDVALQLVAEELGRVKTEHGNQAIYAGSYGWSSAGRFHHAQSQLHRFFNHYGGYIASTNTYSIAAGERTLPHIIGNLDELQRHHTHWPVLAEHCELFVAIGGFAAAQCADQWRRG
;
A
#
# COMPACT_ATOMS: atom_id res chain seq x y z
N MET A 1 12.78 17.94 -1.25
CA MET A 1 12.98 17.26 0.05
C MET A 1 12.81 18.16 1.28
N GLN A 2 12.67 19.48 1.12
CA GLN A 2 12.47 20.43 2.23
C GLN A 2 11.02 20.95 2.23
N SER A 3 10.10 20.12 2.71
CA SER A 3 8.70 20.53 2.93
C SER A 3 8.50 20.86 4.41
N GLU A 4 7.63 21.83 4.71
CA GLU A 4 7.20 22.12 6.08
C GLU A 4 6.47 20.93 6.71
N THR A 5 5.81 20.10 5.90
CA THR A 5 5.09 18.89 6.34
C THR A 5 5.99 17.66 6.55
N ARG A 6 7.31 17.82 6.44
CA ARG A 6 8.25 16.72 6.66
C ARG A 6 8.27 16.32 8.14
N VAL A 7 7.98 15.05 8.43
CA VAL A 7 8.23 14.46 9.75
C VAL A 7 9.74 14.42 10.01
N LYS A 8 10.19 15.15 11.04
CA LYS A 8 11.61 15.33 11.39
C LYS A 8 12.10 14.31 12.41
N ASN A 9 11.30 14.07 13.45
CA ASN A 9 11.63 13.21 14.58
C ASN A 9 10.50 12.20 14.86
N PRO A 10 10.79 11.09 15.55
CA PRO A 10 9.76 10.25 16.14
C PRO A 10 8.89 11.07 17.09
N ALA A 11 7.58 10.87 17.00
CA ALA A 11 6.63 11.55 17.87
C ALA A 11 5.50 10.61 18.28
N VAL A 12 5.03 10.77 19.51
CA VAL A 12 4.00 9.93 20.12
C VAL A 12 2.83 10.82 20.53
N ARG A 13 1.61 10.41 20.20
CA ARG A 13 0.41 11.13 20.64
C ARG A 13 0.34 11.19 22.16
N LEU A 14 0.09 12.37 22.72
CA LEU A 14 0.15 12.63 24.16
C LEU A 14 -0.66 11.63 24.99
N GLY A 15 -1.93 11.39 24.65
CA GLY A 15 -2.76 10.46 25.41
C GLY A 15 -2.27 9.01 25.35
N TYR A 16 -1.62 8.59 24.27
CA TYR A 16 -1.00 7.27 24.18
C TYR A 16 0.26 7.17 25.05
N LEU A 17 1.04 8.25 25.13
CA LEU A 17 2.22 8.30 25.99
C LEU A 17 1.82 8.18 27.48
N GLN A 18 0.70 8.77 27.86
CA GLN A 18 0.19 8.78 29.24
C GLN A 18 -0.57 7.51 29.64
N SER A 19 -1.43 6.98 28.76
CA SER A 19 -2.37 5.89 29.12
C SER A 19 -2.32 4.70 28.15
N ARG A 20 -1.30 4.61 27.29
CA ARG A 20 -1.11 3.51 26.33
C ARG A 20 -2.39 3.22 25.52
N SER A 21 -2.74 1.95 25.39
CA SER A 21 -3.88 1.43 24.62
C SER A 21 -5.25 1.86 25.13
N ALA A 22 -5.35 2.39 26.36
CA ALA A 22 -6.60 2.92 26.93
C ALA A 22 -6.99 4.29 26.32
N SER A 23 -6.03 5.07 25.84
CA SER A 23 -6.31 6.36 25.21
C SER A 23 -6.70 6.19 23.73
N ARG A 24 -7.97 5.85 23.46
CA ARG A 24 -8.47 5.66 22.07
C ARG A 24 -9.21 6.88 21.51
N ASN A 25 -9.97 7.58 22.34
CA ASN A 25 -10.92 8.61 21.91
C ASN A 25 -10.27 9.93 21.43
N GLY A 26 -8.99 10.15 21.76
CA GLY A 26 -8.26 11.39 21.39
C GLY A 26 -7.53 11.35 20.04
N ARG A 27 -7.62 10.26 19.28
CA ARG A 27 -6.96 10.14 17.96
C ARG A 27 -7.48 11.21 17.00
N GLY A 28 -6.55 11.92 16.34
CA GLY A 28 -6.86 13.01 15.41
C GLY A 28 -7.13 14.37 16.07
N LYS A 29 -7.08 14.48 17.41
CA LYS A 29 -7.34 15.73 18.16
C LYS A 29 -6.20 16.12 19.09
N GLU A 30 -5.53 15.14 19.68
CA GLU A 30 -4.46 15.39 20.65
C GLU A 30 -3.14 15.81 19.99
N PRO A 31 -2.30 16.59 20.72
CA PRO A 31 -0.96 16.91 20.25
C PRO A 31 -0.05 15.69 20.26
N PHE A 32 1.05 15.80 19.51
CA PHE A 32 2.16 14.85 19.51
C PHE A 32 3.34 15.40 20.30
N VAL A 33 4.02 14.53 21.01
CA VAL A 33 5.23 14.83 21.77
C VAL A 33 6.40 14.15 21.06
N GLU A 34 7.43 14.92 20.71
CA GLU A 34 8.67 14.36 20.15
C GLU A 34 9.39 13.52 21.20
N VAL A 35 9.92 12.37 20.79
CA VAL A 35 10.65 11.43 21.65
C VAL A 35 11.90 10.93 20.96
N SER A 36 12.83 10.35 21.72
CA SER A 36 13.99 9.68 21.13
C SER A 36 13.56 8.43 20.36
N TRP A 37 14.43 8.00 19.44
CA TRP A 37 14.27 6.72 18.73
C TRP A 37 14.15 5.54 19.70
N ASP A 38 14.95 5.50 20.76
CA ASP A 38 14.91 4.42 21.75
C ASP A 38 13.54 4.32 22.42
N VAL A 39 12.97 5.46 22.82
CA VAL A 39 11.62 5.48 23.39
C VAL A 39 10.61 4.99 22.35
N ALA A 40 10.62 5.54 21.13
CA ALA A 40 9.67 5.14 20.10
C ALA A 40 9.72 3.64 19.78
N LEU A 41 10.93 3.09 19.62
CA LEU A 41 11.14 1.67 19.35
C LEU A 41 10.72 0.79 20.52
N GLN A 42 11.04 1.21 21.76
CA GLN A 42 10.60 0.50 22.96
C GLN A 42 9.07 0.43 23.04
N LEU A 43 8.36 1.54 22.78
CA LEU A 43 6.89 1.55 22.81
C LEU A 43 6.27 0.59 21.80
N VAL A 44 6.82 0.56 20.57
CA VAL A 44 6.36 -0.35 19.52
C VAL A 44 6.66 -1.79 19.91
N ALA A 45 7.86 -2.09 20.40
CA ALA A 45 8.25 -3.43 20.81
C ALA A 45 7.39 -3.95 21.97
N GLU A 46 7.13 -3.12 22.98
CA GLU A 46 6.26 -3.45 24.12
C GLU A 46 4.85 -3.82 23.67
N GLU A 47 4.22 -3.01 22.81
CA GLU A 47 2.87 -3.33 22.33
C GLU A 47 2.83 -4.54 21.40
N LEU A 48 3.80 -4.69 20.50
CA LEU A 48 3.89 -5.87 19.65
C LEU A 48 4.07 -7.13 20.50
N GLY A 49 4.87 -7.06 21.57
CA GLY A 49 5.05 -8.16 22.52
C GLY A 49 3.75 -8.46 23.28
N ARG A 50 3.09 -7.43 23.80
CA ARG A 50 1.82 -7.54 24.52
C ARG A 50 0.73 -8.17 23.65
N VAL A 51 0.49 -7.64 22.46
CA VAL A 51 -0.54 -8.15 21.53
C VAL A 51 -0.25 -9.60 21.14
N LYS A 52 1.01 -9.93 20.82
CA LYS A 52 1.40 -11.30 20.50
C LYS A 52 1.15 -12.26 21.67
N THR A 53 1.46 -11.83 22.90
CA THR A 53 1.31 -12.66 24.10
C THR A 53 -0.16 -12.85 24.49
N GLU A 54 -0.95 -11.78 24.45
CA GLU A 54 -2.34 -11.79 24.92
C GLU A 54 -3.33 -12.30 23.86
N HIS A 55 -3.03 -12.11 22.57
CA HIS A 55 -4.00 -12.33 21.49
C HIS A 55 -3.45 -13.12 20.30
N GLY A 56 -2.15 -13.43 20.27
CA GLY A 56 -1.49 -14.09 19.15
C GLY A 56 -1.25 -13.16 17.95
N ASN A 57 -0.48 -13.66 16.97
CA ASN A 57 -0.09 -12.90 15.78
C ASN A 57 -1.28 -12.57 14.85
N GLN A 58 -2.37 -13.33 14.91
CA GLN A 58 -3.61 -13.05 14.18
C GLN A 58 -4.30 -11.75 14.62
N ALA A 59 -3.93 -11.18 15.78
CA ALA A 59 -4.40 -9.87 16.21
C ALA A 59 -3.60 -8.70 15.61
N ILE A 60 -2.51 -8.99 14.88
CA ILE A 60 -1.66 -7.99 14.25
C ILE A 60 -2.05 -7.87 12.78
N TYR A 61 -2.64 -6.74 12.41
CA TYR A 61 -2.90 -6.41 11.00
C TYR A 61 -1.70 -5.65 10.41
N ALA A 62 -1.08 -6.22 9.37
CA ALA A 62 0.02 -5.59 8.64
C ALA A 62 -0.12 -5.69 7.12
N GLY A 63 -1.36 -5.72 6.61
CA GLY A 63 -1.64 -5.65 5.16
C GLY A 63 -1.15 -4.34 4.51
N SER A 64 -1.28 -3.22 5.22
CA SER A 64 -0.68 -1.91 4.89
C SER A 64 -0.80 -1.51 3.41
N TYR A 65 -2.01 -1.59 2.84
CA TYR A 65 -2.26 -1.20 1.44
C TYR A 65 -1.84 0.26 1.17
N GLY A 66 -1.11 0.48 0.09
CA GLY A 66 -0.76 1.81 -0.40
C GLY A 66 0.37 1.80 -1.41
N TRP A 67 0.52 2.91 -2.12
CA TRP A 67 1.66 3.13 -3.00
C TRP A 67 2.86 3.57 -2.17
N SER A 68 3.96 2.82 -2.25
CA SER A 68 5.24 3.22 -1.69
C SER A 68 6.15 3.81 -2.79
N SER A 69 7.32 4.31 -2.42
CA SER A 69 8.30 4.79 -3.40
C SER A 69 8.87 3.63 -4.22
N ALA A 70 9.21 3.91 -5.48
CA ALA A 70 9.86 2.93 -6.34
C ALA A 70 11.23 2.51 -5.76
N GLY A 71 11.50 1.20 -5.78
CA GLY A 71 12.77 0.63 -5.33
C GLY A 71 12.62 -0.84 -4.99
N ARG A 72 13.54 -1.70 -5.42
CA ARG A 72 13.44 -3.15 -5.17
C ARG A 72 13.68 -3.51 -3.70
N PHE A 73 14.68 -2.88 -3.08
CA PHE A 73 15.02 -3.16 -1.68
C PHE A 73 14.22 -2.30 -0.71
N HIS A 74 14.12 -0.99 -0.93
CA HIS A 74 13.42 -0.06 -0.04
C HIS A 74 11.90 -0.01 -0.27
N HIS A 75 11.31 -1.02 -0.90
CA HIS A 75 9.85 -1.15 -1.01
C HIS A 75 9.25 -1.34 0.40
N ALA A 76 8.60 -0.31 0.93
CA ALA A 76 8.20 -0.24 2.34
C ALA A 76 7.29 -1.41 2.75
N GLN A 77 6.30 -1.74 1.91
CA GLN A 77 5.37 -2.82 2.17
C GLN A 77 6.07 -4.19 2.20
N SER A 78 7.04 -4.44 1.30
CA SER A 78 7.81 -5.68 1.31
C SER A 78 8.66 -5.82 2.57
N GLN A 79 9.25 -4.73 3.05
CA GLN A 79 10.03 -4.73 4.29
C GLN A 79 9.14 -4.98 5.52
N LEU A 80 7.95 -4.38 5.55
CA LEU A 80 6.95 -4.61 6.60
C LEU A 80 6.53 -6.09 6.66
N HIS A 81 6.20 -6.68 5.51
CA HIS A 81 5.83 -8.09 5.41
C HIS A 81 6.98 -9.02 5.82
N ARG A 82 8.20 -8.73 5.38
CA ARG A 82 9.40 -9.47 5.79
C ARG A 82 9.59 -9.44 7.31
N PHE A 83 9.45 -8.27 7.92
CA PHE A 83 9.56 -8.12 9.38
C PHE A 83 8.52 -8.99 10.11
N PHE A 84 7.23 -8.86 9.77
CA PHE A 84 6.19 -9.61 10.47
C PHE A 84 6.19 -11.11 10.19
N ASN A 85 6.64 -11.55 9.01
CA ASN A 85 6.88 -12.97 8.74
C ASN A 85 7.94 -13.57 9.69
N HIS A 86 9.01 -12.83 9.98
CA HIS A 86 9.99 -13.25 11.00
C HIS A 86 9.49 -13.08 12.44
N TYR A 87 8.57 -12.14 12.68
CA TYR A 87 7.97 -11.95 14.00
C TYR A 87 6.95 -13.05 14.40
N GLY A 88 6.56 -13.89 13.43
CA GLY A 88 5.70 -15.06 13.63
C GLY A 88 4.37 -15.03 12.85
N GLY A 89 4.26 -14.17 11.84
CA GLY A 89 3.07 -14.01 11.01
C GLY A 89 2.21 -12.80 11.40
N TYR A 90 1.18 -12.54 10.60
CA TYR A 90 0.25 -11.40 10.74
C TYR A 90 -0.99 -11.62 9.85
N ILE A 91 -2.03 -10.81 10.04
CA ILE A 91 -3.17 -10.73 9.12
C ILE A 91 -2.81 -9.78 7.97
N ALA A 92 -2.78 -10.34 6.76
CA ALA A 92 -2.62 -9.61 5.51
C ALA A 92 -3.98 -9.21 4.92
N SER A 93 -3.95 -8.33 3.92
CA SER A 93 -5.08 -8.00 3.06
C SER A 93 -4.82 -8.52 1.65
N THR A 94 -5.87 -8.93 0.94
CA THR A 94 -5.82 -9.27 -0.49
C THR A 94 -6.49 -8.17 -1.32
N ASN A 95 -6.26 -8.21 -2.63
CA ASN A 95 -6.83 -7.29 -3.63
C ASN A 95 -6.33 -5.85 -3.50
N THR A 96 -6.81 -5.00 -4.42
CA THR A 96 -6.44 -3.60 -4.53
C THR A 96 -7.67 -2.71 -4.64
N TYR A 97 -7.56 -1.44 -4.25
CA TYR A 97 -8.61 -0.45 -4.50
C TYR A 97 -8.80 -0.13 -5.99
N SER A 98 -7.88 -0.56 -6.85
CA SER A 98 -7.90 -0.25 -8.28
C SER A 98 -8.70 -1.25 -9.10
N ILE A 99 -8.51 -2.56 -8.87
CA ILE A 99 -9.03 -3.61 -9.79
C ILE A 99 -9.68 -4.81 -9.08
N ALA A 100 -10.02 -4.71 -7.79
CA ALA A 100 -10.55 -5.84 -7.01
C ALA A 100 -11.76 -6.53 -7.65
N ALA A 101 -12.70 -5.79 -8.22
CA ALA A 101 -13.88 -6.37 -8.87
C ALA A 101 -13.47 -7.25 -10.07
N GLY A 102 -12.60 -6.73 -10.94
CA GLY A 102 -12.11 -7.45 -12.12
C GLY A 102 -11.27 -8.68 -11.75
N GLU A 103 -10.40 -8.57 -10.75
CA GLU A 103 -9.61 -9.70 -10.22
C GLU A 103 -10.48 -10.88 -9.77
N ARG A 104 -11.71 -10.61 -9.31
CA ARG A 104 -12.64 -11.62 -8.79
C ARG A 104 -13.62 -12.14 -9.83
N THR A 105 -14.08 -11.30 -10.77
CA THR A 105 -15.12 -11.70 -11.71
C THR A 105 -14.55 -12.29 -13.00
N LEU A 106 -13.50 -11.70 -13.57
CA LEU A 106 -13.01 -12.06 -14.90
C LEU A 106 -12.50 -13.50 -15.04
N PRO A 107 -11.86 -14.13 -14.02
CA PRO A 107 -11.48 -15.54 -14.09
C PRO A 107 -12.66 -16.49 -14.38
N HIS A 108 -13.89 -16.08 -14.07
CA HIS A 108 -15.09 -16.86 -14.30
C HIS A 108 -15.81 -16.53 -15.63
N ILE A 109 -15.36 -15.51 -16.35
CA ILE A 109 -16.02 -15.02 -17.57
C ILE A 109 -15.10 -15.24 -18.77
N ILE A 110 -13.88 -14.71 -18.72
CA ILE A 110 -12.97 -14.64 -19.88
C ILE A 110 -11.54 -15.12 -19.57
N GLY A 111 -11.16 -15.28 -18.31
CA GLY A 111 -9.84 -15.78 -17.91
C GLY A 111 -9.12 -14.89 -16.90
N ASN A 112 -7.87 -15.25 -16.63
CA ASN A 112 -7.05 -14.61 -15.60
C ASN A 112 -6.69 -13.16 -15.99
N LEU A 113 -6.99 -12.20 -15.11
CA LEU A 113 -6.75 -10.78 -15.37
C LEU A 113 -5.26 -10.45 -15.59
N ASP A 114 -4.34 -11.10 -14.89
CA ASP A 114 -2.90 -10.87 -15.07
C ASP A 114 -2.42 -11.27 -16.47
N GLU A 115 -2.94 -12.37 -17.00
CA GLU A 115 -2.62 -12.82 -18.36
C GLU A 115 -3.21 -11.86 -19.39
N LEU A 116 -4.48 -11.47 -19.21
CA LEU A 116 -5.16 -10.51 -20.08
C LEU A 116 -4.42 -9.16 -20.13
N GLN A 117 -3.88 -8.69 -19.00
CA GLN A 117 -3.12 -7.45 -18.94
C GLN A 117 -1.75 -7.55 -19.66
N ARG A 118 -1.09 -8.71 -19.58
CA ARG A 118 0.23 -8.94 -20.21
C ARG A 118 0.17 -9.17 -21.71
N HIS A 119 -0.98 -9.62 -22.24
CA HIS A 119 -1.12 -10.10 -23.61
C HIS A 119 -2.11 -9.28 -24.46
N HIS A 120 -2.03 -7.95 -24.38
CA HIS A 120 -2.81 -7.06 -25.26
C HIS A 120 -2.11 -6.83 -26.62
N THR A 121 -2.90 -6.59 -27.67
CA THR A 121 -2.39 -6.23 -28.99
C THR A 121 -1.48 -5.00 -28.90
N HIS A 122 -0.28 -5.11 -29.48
CA HIS A 122 0.71 -4.03 -29.44
C HIS A 122 0.27 -2.79 -30.22
N TRP A 123 0.71 -1.62 -29.75
CA TRP A 123 0.37 -0.32 -30.35
C TRP A 123 0.67 -0.19 -31.85
N PRO A 124 1.80 -0.66 -32.41
CA PRO A 124 2.04 -0.57 -33.85
C PRO A 124 1.00 -1.30 -34.70
N VAL A 125 0.52 -2.47 -34.23
CA VAL A 125 -0.51 -3.25 -34.92
C VAL A 125 -1.85 -2.50 -34.92
N LEU A 126 -2.19 -1.86 -33.79
CA LEU A 126 -3.39 -1.03 -33.70
C LEU A 126 -3.25 0.22 -34.60
N ALA A 127 -2.09 0.86 -34.67
CA ALA A 127 -1.89 2.03 -35.51
C ALA A 127 -2.04 1.72 -37.02
N GLU A 128 -1.60 0.53 -37.44
CA GLU A 128 -1.68 0.11 -38.85
C GLU A 128 -3.08 -0.40 -39.24
N HIS A 129 -3.79 -1.08 -38.35
CA HIS A 129 -4.99 -1.85 -38.71
C HIS A 129 -6.29 -1.42 -38.00
N CYS A 130 -6.24 -0.58 -36.96
CA CYS A 130 -7.44 -0.20 -36.23
C CYS A 130 -8.19 0.96 -36.93
N GLU A 131 -9.40 0.70 -37.41
CA GLU A 131 -10.25 1.73 -38.03
C GLU A 131 -11.00 2.59 -36.99
N LEU A 132 -11.39 2.00 -35.85
CA LEU A 132 -12.14 2.67 -34.79
C LEU A 132 -11.66 2.22 -33.42
N PHE A 133 -11.17 3.16 -32.61
CA PHE A 133 -10.77 2.90 -31.23
C PHE A 133 -11.85 3.41 -30.26
N VAL A 134 -12.44 2.51 -29.47
CA VAL A 134 -13.45 2.84 -28.46
C VAL A 134 -12.87 2.71 -27.06
N ALA A 135 -12.86 3.80 -26.29
CA ALA A 135 -12.38 3.82 -24.90
C ALA A 135 -13.56 3.86 -23.91
N ILE A 136 -13.73 2.79 -23.13
CA ILE A 136 -14.77 2.69 -22.10
C ILE A 136 -14.09 2.74 -20.72
N GLY A 137 -14.48 3.70 -19.88
CA GLY A 137 -13.98 3.81 -18.50
C GLY A 137 -12.62 4.52 -18.34
N GLY A 138 -11.94 4.90 -19.43
CA GLY A 138 -10.75 5.77 -19.39
C GLY A 138 -9.77 5.54 -20.53
N PHE A 139 -8.94 6.55 -20.83
CA PHE A 139 -7.85 6.47 -21.81
C PHE A 139 -6.70 7.43 -21.42
N ALA A 140 -5.48 6.92 -21.33
CA ALA A 140 -4.30 7.72 -20.98
C ALA A 140 -3.63 8.32 -22.22
N ALA A 141 -4.21 9.41 -22.74
CA ALA A 141 -3.78 10.04 -24.01
C ALA A 141 -2.28 10.38 -24.09
N ALA A 142 -1.64 10.72 -22.96
CA ALA A 142 -0.21 11.05 -22.91
C ALA A 142 0.71 9.86 -23.22
N GLN A 143 0.28 8.62 -22.98
CA GLN A 143 1.10 7.42 -23.24
C GLN A 143 1.05 6.98 -24.71
N CYS A 144 0.01 7.36 -25.45
CA CYS A 144 -0.19 6.97 -26.86
C CYS A 144 0.24 8.04 -27.87
N ALA A 145 0.21 9.33 -27.49
CA ALA A 145 0.40 10.43 -28.43
C ALA A 145 1.77 10.39 -29.15
N ASP A 146 2.80 9.81 -28.53
CA ASP A 146 4.13 9.67 -29.14
C ASP A 146 4.22 8.54 -30.17
N GLN A 147 3.34 7.53 -30.08
CA GLN A 147 3.34 6.40 -31.00
C GLN A 147 2.38 6.59 -32.19
N TRP A 148 1.32 7.37 -32.00
CA TRP A 148 0.32 7.62 -33.05
C TRP A 148 0.72 8.75 -34.03
N ARG A 149 1.57 9.70 -33.61
CA ARG A 149 2.05 10.82 -34.47
C ARG A 149 3.17 10.46 -35.45
N ARG A 150 3.64 9.20 -35.45
CA ARG A 150 4.74 8.73 -36.32
C ARG A 150 4.26 8.01 -37.59
N GLY A 151 2.95 7.98 -37.86
CA GLY A 151 2.35 7.46 -39.09
C GLY A 151 1.81 8.58 -39.95
#